data_AF-A0A561TYY0-F1
#
_entry.id   AF-A0A561TYY0-F1
#
_cell.length_a   1.000
_cell.length_b   1.000
_cell.length_c   1.000
_cell.angle_alpha   90.00
_cell.angle_beta   90.00
_cell.angle_gamma   90.00
#
_symmetry.space_group_name_H-M   'P 1'
#
loop_
_entity.id
_entity.type
_entity.pdbx_description
1 polymer ?
#
loop_
_entity_poly.entity_id
_entity_poly.type
_entity_poly.pdbx_seq_one_letter_code
_entity_poly.pdbx_strand_id
1 'polypeptide(L)'
;MVIRGLHPERTARLEALVDECRPLLTSAGGMAVVQRLLSERRVEVLDAVVITRELLGAGPSALGEAKTIVLTSPGRGRELRVHEQFMDGLEQSGGLDR
;
A
#
# COMPACT_ATOMS: atom_id res chain seq x y z
N MET A 1 -7.57 -8.09 10.96
CA MET A 1 -7.24 -9.33 10.24
C MET A 1 -5.75 -9.57 10.44
N VAL A 2 -5.29 -10.83 10.49
CA VAL A 2 -3.86 -11.15 10.72
C VAL A 2 -3.18 -11.25 9.36
N ILE A 3 -2.05 -10.56 9.16
CA ILE A 3 -1.25 -10.66 7.94
C ILE A 3 -0.59 -12.06 7.93
N ARG A 4 -0.94 -12.91 6.96
CA ARG A 4 -0.47 -14.31 6.87
C ARG A 4 0.47 -14.51 5.69
N GLY A 5 1.34 -15.52 5.77
CA GLY A 5 2.23 -15.92 4.66
C GLY A 5 3.53 -15.11 4.55
N LEU A 6 3.81 -14.22 5.52
CA LEU A 6 5.08 -13.51 5.65
C LEU A 6 5.93 -14.13 6.76
N HIS A 7 7.23 -13.84 6.72
CA HIS A 7 8.15 -14.15 7.82
C HIS A 7 7.63 -13.49 9.12
N PRO A 8 7.63 -14.19 10.28
CA PRO A 8 7.01 -13.70 11.52
C PRO A 8 7.44 -12.29 11.94
N GLU A 9 8.71 -11.96 11.77
CA GLU A 9 9.32 -10.67 12.09
C GLU A 9 8.80 -9.58 11.16
N ARG A 10 8.56 -9.90 9.89
CA ARG A 10 7.91 -8.96 8.97
C ARG A 10 6.46 -8.76 9.37
N THR A 11 5.74 -9.83 9.70
CA THR A 11 4.36 -9.74 10.20
C THR A 11 4.27 -8.85 11.44
N ALA A 12 5.08 -9.09 12.47
CA ALA A 12 5.08 -8.32 13.71
C ALA A 12 5.39 -6.83 13.47
N ARG A 13 6.34 -6.51 12.57
CA ARG A 13 6.62 -5.12 12.19
C ARG A 13 5.42 -4.46 11.50
N LEU A 14 4.74 -5.17 10.60
CA LEU A 14 3.58 -4.62 9.90
C LEU A 14 2.38 -4.44 10.84
N GLU A 15 2.14 -5.39 11.75
CA GLU A 15 1.08 -5.29 12.76
C GLU A 15 1.30 -4.08 13.67
N ALA A 16 2.54 -3.86 14.16
CA ALA A 16 2.87 -2.70 14.96
C ALA A 16 2.61 -1.37 14.22
N LEU A 17 2.95 -1.30 12.92
CA LEU A 17 2.67 -0.12 12.10
C LEU A 17 1.16 0.07 11.85
N VAL A 18 0.41 -1.01 11.65
CA VAL A 18 -1.06 -0.94 11.51
C VAL A 18 -1.68 -0.37 12.78
N ASP A 19 -1.25 -0.84 13.95
CA ASP A 19 -1.77 -0.35 15.24
C ASP A 19 -1.43 1.13 15.48
N GLU A 20 -0.23 1.56 15.08
CA GLU A 20 0.18 2.97 15.14
C GLU A 20 -0.63 3.85 14.16
N CYS A 21 -0.94 3.34 12.96
CA CYS A 21 -1.67 4.09 11.95
C CYS A 21 -3.19 4.15 12.19
N ARG A 22 -3.77 3.16 12.87
CA ARG A 22 -5.20 3.07 13.14
C ARG A 22 -5.81 4.36 13.76
N PRO A 23 -5.23 4.98 14.81
CA PRO A 23 -5.77 6.23 15.35
C PRO A 23 -5.70 7.40 14.35
N LEU A 24 -4.73 7.41 13.43
CA LEU A 24 -4.57 8.50 12.45
C LEU A 24 -5.74 8.57 11.47
N LEU A 25 -6.43 7.45 11.22
CA LEU A 25 -7.63 7.44 10.37
C LEU A 25 -8.77 8.30 10.92
N THR A 26 -8.81 8.52 12.24
CA THR A 26 -9.82 9.37 12.89
C THR A 26 -9.43 10.85 12.92
N SER A 27 -8.17 11.16 12.60
CA SER A 27 -7.67 12.54 12.54
C SER A 27 -8.10 13.27 11.27
N ALA A 28 -8.11 14.60 11.32
CA ALA A 28 -8.29 15.42 10.12
C ALA A 28 -7.17 15.10 9.10
N GLY A 29 -7.54 14.53 7.96
CA GLY A 29 -6.61 14.10 6.91
C GLY A 29 -6.52 12.57 6.72
N GLY A 30 -7.02 11.77 7.66
CA GLY A 30 -7.24 10.32 7.52
C GLY A 30 -6.10 9.57 6.83
N MET A 31 -6.39 8.94 5.69
CA MET A 31 -5.43 8.10 4.96
C MET A 31 -4.23 8.89 4.39
N ALA A 32 -4.37 10.18 4.08
CA ALA A 32 -3.25 10.98 3.58
C ALA A 32 -2.15 11.14 4.63
N VAL A 33 -2.55 11.25 5.92
CA VAL A 33 -1.61 11.32 7.05
C VAL A 33 -0.88 9.99 7.22
N VAL A 34 -1.58 8.87 7.07
CA VAL A 34 -0.98 7.52 7.08
C VAL A 34 0.08 7.39 5.98
N GLN A 35 -0.24 7.74 4.74
CA GLN A 35 0.73 7.62 3.64
C GLN A 35 1.96 8.51 3.84
N ARG A 36 1.77 9.72 4.37
CA ARG A 36 2.87 10.61 4.72
C ARG A 36 3.80 9.97 5.75
N LEU A 37 3.25 9.42 6.84
CA LEU A 37 4.05 8.73 7.88
C LEU A 37 4.85 7.56 7.30
N LEU A 38 4.22 6.71 6.49
CA LEU A 38 4.88 5.55 5.89
C LEU A 38 5.99 5.97 4.92
N SER A 39 5.78 7.06 4.18
CA SER A 39 6.76 7.66 3.28
C SER A 39 7.96 8.24 4.04
N GLU A 40 7.71 9.03 5.09
CA GLU A 40 8.75 9.62 5.96
C GLU A 40 9.60 8.53 6.64
N ARG A 41 8.99 7.41 7.02
CA ARG A 41 9.67 6.23 7.58
C ARG A 41 10.33 5.33 6.55
N ARG A 42 10.25 5.65 5.26
CA ARG A 42 10.78 4.86 4.14
C ARG A 42 10.32 3.41 4.17
N VAL A 43 9.06 3.17 4.54
CA VAL A 43 8.47 1.84 4.46
C VAL A 43 8.47 1.39 3.01
N GLU A 44 8.77 0.13 2.73
CA GLU A 44 8.76 -0.38 1.35
C GLU A 44 7.35 -0.30 0.74
N VAL A 45 7.23 -0.09 -0.57
CA VAL A 45 5.92 0.10 -1.24
C VAL A 45 4.97 -1.05 -0.98
N LEU A 46 5.44 -2.29 -1.09
CA LEU A 46 4.60 -3.47 -0.87
C LEU A 46 4.13 -3.56 0.59
N ASP A 47 4.99 -3.23 1.55
CA ASP A 47 4.62 -3.19 2.97
C ASP A 47 3.60 -2.08 3.25
N ALA A 48 3.77 -0.90 2.62
CA ALA A 48 2.80 0.18 2.69
C ALA A 48 1.45 -0.22 2.10
N VAL A 49 1.41 -0.98 0.99
CA VAL A 49 0.17 -1.51 0.41
C VAL A 49 -0.50 -2.50 1.35
N VAL A 50 0.26 -3.41 1.97
CA VAL A 50 -0.29 -4.36 2.95
C VAL A 50 -0.89 -3.63 4.15
N ILE A 51 -0.17 -2.68 4.74
CA ILE A 51 -0.65 -1.86 5.87
C ILE A 51 -1.92 -1.10 5.47
N THR A 52 -1.91 -0.44 4.32
CA THR A 52 -3.06 0.34 3.82
C THR A 52 -4.28 -0.54 3.59
N ARG A 53 -4.09 -1.73 3.03
CA ARG A 53 -5.17 -2.71 2.84
C ARG A 53 -5.77 -3.17 4.18
N GLU A 54 -4.93 -3.47 5.16
CA GLU A 54 -5.41 -3.87 6.49
C GLU A 54 -6.20 -2.74 7.18
N LEU A 55 -5.81 -1.48 6.95
CA LEU A 55 -6.50 -0.31 7.46
C LEU A 55 -7.84 -0.03 6.76
N LEU A 56 -7.95 -0.30 5.46
CA LEU A 56 -9.21 -0.21 4.70
C LEU A 56 -10.20 -1.34 5.05
N GLY A 57 -9.69 -2.49 5.48
CA GLY A 57 -10.47 -3.67 5.81
C GLY A 57 -10.54 -4.69 4.67
N ALA A 58 -11.19 -5.83 4.95
CA ALA A 58 -11.27 -6.94 4.00
C ALA A 58 -12.42 -6.73 3.00
N GLY A 59 -12.09 -6.16 1.84
CA GLY A 59 -12.98 -6.06 0.68
C GLY A 59 -12.34 -6.63 -0.59
N PRO A 60 -13.13 -7.08 -1.58
CA PRO A 60 -12.61 -7.58 -2.85
C PRO A 60 -11.81 -6.50 -3.61
N SER A 61 -12.17 -5.23 -3.46
CA SER A 61 -11.46 -4.09 -4.04
C SER A 61 -10.31 -3.55 -3.16
N ALA A 62 -10.21 -3.97 -1.90
CA ALA A 62 -9.34 -3.35 -0.91
C ALA A 62 -7.85 -3.38 -1.30
N LEU A 63 -7.41 -4.42 -2.02
CA LEU A 63 -6.04 -4.47 -2.54
C LEU A 63 -5.81 -3.45 -3.65
N GLY A 64 -6.75 -3.33 -4.58
CA GLY A 64 -6.69 -2.35 -5.67
C GLY A 64 -6.71 -0.93 -5.14
N GLU A 65 -7.63 -0.64 -4.22
CA GLU A 65 -7.73 0.66 -3.56
C GLU A 65 -6.47 1.00 -2.76
N ALA A 66 -5.94 0.06 -1.97
CA ALA A 66 -4.70 0.26 -1.22
C ALA A 66 -3.51 0.56 -2.15
N LYS A 67 -3.38 -0.19 -3.25
CA LYS A 67 -2.34 0.05 -4.26
C LYS A 67 -2.48 1.45 -4.86
N THR A 68 -3.68 1.85 -5.26
CA THR A 68 -3.95 3.18 -5.83
C THR A 68 -3.58 4.28 -4.84
N ILE A 69 -4.04 4.18 -3.58
CA ILE A 69 -3.75 5.15 -2.53
C ILE A 69 -2.24 5.29 -2.30
N VAL A 70 -1.50 4.17 -2.19
CA VAL A 70 -0.06 4.20 -1.96
C VAL A 70 0.67 4.81 -3.15
N LEU A 71 0.42 4.32 -4.37
CA LEU A 71 1.17 4.76 -5.55
C LEU A 71 0.89 6.21 -5.95
N THR A 72 -0.31 6.71 -5.68
CA THR A 72 -0.67 8.12 -5.94
C THR A 72 -0.28 9.07 -4.80
N SER A 73 0.28 8.54 -3.70
CA SER A 73 0.70 9.37 -2.56
C SER A 73 1.97 10.19 -2.84
N PRO A 74 2.10 11.40 -2.26
CA PRO A 74 3.34 12.17 -2.33
C PRO A 74 4.54 11.36 -1.84
N GLY A 75 5.61 11.35 -2.64
CA GLY A 75 6.84 10.60 -2.34
C GLY A 75 6.95 9.24 -3.03
N ARG A 76 5.89 8.75 -3.70
CA ARG A 76 5.88 7.48 -4.45
C ARG A 76 5.92 7.61 -5.97
N GLY A 77 6.19 8.82 -6.47
CA GLY A 77 6.15 9.11 -7.91
C GLY A 77 7.15 8.29 -8.74
N ARG A 78 8.27 7.81 -8.15
CA ARG A 78 9.20 6.91 -8.85
C ARG A 78 8.57 5.55 -9.06
N GLU A 79 8.00 4.98 -8.01
CA GLU A 79 7.39 3.65 -8.04
C GLU A 79 6.12 3.62 -8.89
N LEU A 80 5.34 4.71 -8.88
CA LEU A 80 4.22 4.89 -9.79
C LEU A 80 4.66 4.85 -11.25
N ARG A 81 5.70 5.62 -11.63
CA ARG A 81 6.22 5.59 -13.02
C ARG A 81 6.71 4.22 -13.44
N VAL A 82 7.43 3.51 -12.56
CA VAL A 82 7.88 2.13 -12.85
C VAL A 82 6.68 1.21 -13.05
N HIS A 83 5.63 1.38 -12.24
CA HIS A 83 4.40 0.61 -12.39
C HIS A 83 3.71 0.88 -13.73
N GLU A 84 3.51 2.15 -14.09
CA GLU A 84 2.90 2.56 -15.36
C GLU A 84 3.69 2.00 -16.56
N GLN A 85 5.01 2.19 -16.59
CA GLN A 85 5.86 1.66 -17.66
C GLN A 85 5.76 0.13 -17.82
N PHE A 86 5.66 -0.58 -16.69
CA PHE A 86 5.48 -2.03 -16.71
C PHE A 86 4.11 -2.42 -17.26
N MET A 87 3.04 -1.74 -16.84
CA MET A 87 1.68 -2.01 -17.33
C MET A 87 1.56 -1.70 -18.82
N ASP A 88 2.11 -0.57 -19.28
CA ASP A 88 2.16 -0.20 -20.69
C ASP A 88 2.86 -1.28 -21.52
N GLY A 89 3.96 -1.84 -21.00
CA GLY A 89 4.67 -2.94 -21.64
C GLY A 89 3.84 -4.24 -21.70
N LEU A 90 3.08 -4.55 -20.65
CA LEU A 90 2.17 -5.69 -20.64
C LEU A 90 1.03 -5.54 -21.66
N GLU A 91 0.43 -4.35 -21.75
CA GLU A 91 -0.59 -4.02 -22.74
C GLU A 91 -0.07 -4.19 -24.16
N GLN A 92 1.12 -3.63 -24.45
CA GLN A 92 1.76 -3.75 -25.76
C GLN A 92 2.11 -5.20 -26.12
N SER A 93 2.39 -6.05 -25.13
CA SER A 93 2.70 -7.47 -25.36
C SER A 93 1.46 -8.37 -25.50
N GLY A 94 0.24 -7.82 -25.38
CA GLY A 94 -1.01 -8.58 -25.35
C GLY A 94 -1.16 -9.44 -24.08
N GLY A 95 -0.42 -9.12 -23.03
CA GLY A 95 -0.38 -9.88 -21.77
C GLY A 95 -1.57 -9.64 -20.85
N LEU A 96 -2.39 -8.62 -21.12
CA LEU A 96 -3.60 -8.32 -20.35
C LEU A 96 -4.90 -8.91 -20.96
N ASP A 97 -4.84 -9.41 -22.19
CA ASP A 97 -6.00 -9.94 -22.96
C ASP A 97 -6.07 -11.49 -22.97
N ARG A 98 -5.40 -12.17 -22.04
CA ARG A 98 -5.43 -13.65 -21.92
C ARG A 98 -6.04 -14.15 -20.62
#